data_AF-A0A966PWV1-F1
#
_entry.id   AF-A0A966PWV1-F1
#
_cell.length_a   1.000
_cell.length_b   1.000
_cell.length_c   1.000
_cell.angle_alpha   90.00
_cell.angle_beta   90.00
_cell.angle_gamma   90.00
#
_symmetry.space_group_name_H-M   'P 1'
#
loop_
_entity.id
_entity.type
_entity.pdbx_description
1 polymer ?
#
loop_
_entity_poly.entity_id
_entity_poly.type
_entity_poly.pdbx_seq_one_letter_code
_entity_poly.pdbx_strand_id
1 'polypeptide(L)'
;MLNILGIVSGVVGKILDTFTRSNTVSTLGNTETGNTWNILSGTWKINNNKAESTSTPTDYALASVELGSYNAKVSADISDGGMGPALWISSANSWWASSVNYRSVFTDTSTTGSDCNGGSVPGKCGTCGGTETNSPTCSWSFTGSTYTNTTGCPYIDPCGSGFSFDTQSSSSTTSSCSGSENYGSSTPPSPVVCTIYNSGSICSRSFVAPLGVWYVSRCANTTTYTCKSYIGPTYTDNWSCSQSARTYTIPSGYTTYYTELKLYAKSSGSVSTITTLPLTNNTTSYTTAGSIFMQSSGDIITAKAYSGAGLTGSQIGQTLSYTASSPTKGLGVGIIKTPSTANQGSTIDNFNAETSL
;
A
#
# COMPACT_ATOMS: atom_id res chain seq x y z
N MET A 1 4.44 -21.58 72.92
CA MET A 1 4.86 -20.41 72.12
C MET A 1 4.48 -20.67 70.68
N LEU A 2 3.43 -20.01 70.19
CA LEU A 2 2.97 -20.13 68.82
C LEU A 2 3.65 -19.00 68.03
N ASN A 3 4.70 -19.35 67.26
CA ASN A 3 5.33 -18.41 66.34
C ASN A 3 4.39 -18.21 65.15
N ILE A 4 3.53 -17.19 65.24
CA ILE A 4 2.83 -16.64 64.09
C ILE A 4 3.88 -15.89 63.27
N LEU A 5 4.52 -16.60 62.34
CA LEU A 5 5.15 -15.99 61.17
C LEU A 5 4.03 -15.40 60.31
N GLY A 6 3.59 -14.21 60.69
CA GLY A 6 2.75 -13.38 59.86
C GLY A 6 3.55 -13.01 58.62
N ILE A 7 3.46 -13.84 57.58
CA ILE A 7 3.84 -13.43 56.24
C ILE A 7 2.88 -12.28 55.93
N VAL A 8 3.37 -11.06 56.11
CA VAL A 8 2.80 -9.88 55.48
C VAL A 8 2.99 -10.13 53.99
N SER A 9 2.06 -10.87 53.40
CA SER A 9 1.85 -10.91 51.97
C SER A 9 1.31 -9.54 51.60
N GLY A 10 2.21 -8.54 51.66
CA GLY A 10 1.96 -7.22 51.15
C GLY A 10 1.59 -7.42 49.70
N VAL A 11 0.34 -7.10 49.38
CA VAL A 11 -0.17 -7.09 48.01
C VAL A 11 0.82 -6.26 47.20
N VAL A 12 1.68 -6.92 46.43
CA VAL A 12 2.61 -6.25 45.52
C VAL A 12 1.75 -5.79 44.35
N GLY A 13 1.01 -4.70 44.58
CA GLY A 13 0.08 -4.15 43.60
C GLY A 13 0.78 -3.32 42.52
N LYS A 14 2.11 -3.44 42.38
CA LYS A 14 2.90 -2.69 41.41
C LYS A 14 4.08 -3.54 40.90
N ILE A 15 4.26 -3.52 39.59
CA ILE A 15 5.39 -4.09 38.87
C ILE A 15 6.07 -2.96 38.11
N LEU A 16 7.38 -2.86 38.22
CA LEU A 16 8.20 -1.93 37.45
C LEU A 16 9.34 -2.72 36.81
N ASP A 17 9.55 -2.50 35.51
CA ASP A 17 10.69 -3.03 34.79
C ASP A 17 11.23 -2.05 33.73
N THR A 18 12.41 -1.50 33.99
CA THR A 18 13.15 -0.61 33.09
C THR A 18 14.12 -1.38 32.20
N PHE A 19 14.21 -2.71 32.37
CA PHE A 19 15.10 -3.61 31.64
C PHE A 19 16.57 -3.22 31.66
N THR A 20 17.02 -2.38 32.61
CA THR A 20 18.39 -1.84 32.74
C THR A 20 19.47 -2.85 33.12
N ARG A 21 19.11 -4.13 33.20
CA ARG A 21 20.03 -5.24 33.50
C ARG A 21 20.79 -5.69 32.23
N SER A 22 21.87 -6.45 32.44
CA SER A 22 22.73 -6.94 31.36
C SER A 22 21.97 -7.73 30.29
N ASN A 23 22.48 -7.69 29.05
CA ASN A 23 21.93 -8.46 27.94
C ASN A 23 21.80 -9.95 28.28
N THR A 24 20.71 -10.55 27.83
CA THR A 24 20.41 -11.98 27.99
C THR A 24 20.24 -12.65 26.63
N VAL A 25 20.14 -13.99 26.62
CA VAL A 25 19.99 -14.76 25.37
C VAL A 25 18.53 -15.16 25.10
N SER A 26 17.81 -15.63 26.12
CA SER A 26 16.48 -16.24 25.95
C SER A 26 15.57 -16.09 27.17
N THR A 27 15.77 -15.04 27.97
CA THR A 27 14.95 -14.76 29.15
C THR A 27 14.91 -13.27 29.44
N LEU A 28 13.82 -12.79 30.03
CA LEU A 28 13.78 -11.44 30.60
C LEU A 28 14.25 -11.44 32.07
N GLY A 29 14.45 -12.58 32.71
CA GLY A 29 14.85 -12.64 34.12
C GLY A 29 13.76 -12.10 35.06
N ASN A 30 14.17 -11.37 36.09
CA ASN A 30 13.27 -10.78 37.07
C ASN A 30 13.11 -9.27 36.84
N THR A 31 11.93 -8.74 37.14
CA THR A 31 11.65 -7.32 37.24
C THR A 31 12.41 -6.69 38.42
N GLU A 32 12.50 -5.36 38.44
CA GLU A 32 13.09 -4.57 39.52
C GLU A 32 12.30 -4.69 40.82
N THR A 33 11.02 -5.07 40.73
CA THR A 33 10.17 -5.41 41.88
C THR A 33 10.35 -6.86 42.35
N GLY A 34 11.20 -7.65 41.68
CA GLY A 34 11.54 -9.03 42.06
C GLY A 34 10.65 -10.11 41.44
N ASN A 35 9.65 -9.75 40.64
CA ASN A 35 8.77 -10.71 39.98
C ASN A 35 9.48 -11.36 38.78
N THR A 36 9.33 -12.67 38.57
CA THR A 36 9.93 -13.35 37.41
C THR A 36 9.05 -13.20 36.17
N TRP A 37 9.67 -12.86 35.03
CA TRP A 37 9.02 -12.94 33.72
C TRP A 37 8.89 -14.38 33.25
N ASN A 38 7.69 -14.75 32.84
CA ASN A 38 7.36 -16.03 32.22
C ASN A 38 7.22 -15.85 30.71
N ILE A 39 8.02 -16.56 29.93
CA ILE A 39 7.89 -16.55 28.47
C ILE A 39 6.82 -17.57 28.06
N LEU A 40 5.69 -17.09 27.53
CA LEU A 40 4.55 -17.93 27.15
C LEU A 40 4.56 -18.31 25.68
N SER A 41 5.14 -17.45 24.83
CA SER A 41 5.33 -17.72 23.41
C SER A 41 6.49 -16.90 22.85
N GLY A 42 7.13 -17.45 21.82
CA GLY A 42 8.25 -16.81 21.13
C GLY A 42 9.53 -16.75 21.96
N THR A 43 10.47 -15.93 21.49
CA THR A 43 11.77 -15.72 22.11
C THR A 43 11.85 -14.27 22.57
N TRP A 44 12.21 -14.11 23.84
CA TRP A 44 12.43 -12.80 24.48
C TRP A 44 13.79 -12.77 25.14
N LYS A 45 14.44 -11.62 25.07
CA LYS A 45 15.73 -11.36 25.69
C LYS A 45 15.83 -9.89 26.09
N ILE A 46 16.87 -9.57 26.85
CA ILE A 46 17.26 -8.20 27.11
C ILE A 46 18.39 -7.84 26.17
N ASN A 47 18.23 -6.73 25.46
CA ASN A 47 19.25 -6.21 24.57
C ASN A 47 19.29 -4.69 24.67
N ASN A 48 20.46 -4.16 25.03
CA ASN A 48 20.69 -2.72 25.20
C ASN A 48 19.66 -2.06 26.12
N ASN A 49 19.45 -2.68 27.29
CA ASN A 49 18.53 -2.23 28.32
C ASN A 49 17.04 -2.21 27.90
N LYS A 50 16.64 -3.05 26.95
CA LYS A 50 15.25 -3.18 26.50
C LYS A 50 14.83 -4.63 26.41
N ALA A 51 13.56 -4.91 26.65
CA ALA A 51 12.97 -6.19 26.29
C ALA A 51 12.85 -6.29 24.78
N GLU A 52 13.52 -7.26 24.16
CA GLU A 52 13.47 -7.52 22.72
C GLU A 52 12.84 -8.88 22.44
N SER A 53 11.94 -8.94 21.46
CA SER A 53 11.50 -10.20 20.86
C SER A 53 12.01 -10.38 19.44
N THR A 54 12.71 -11.50 19.20
CA THR A 54 13.23 -11.90 17.89
C THR A 54 12.26 -12.76 17.08
N SER A 55 11.16 -13.19 17.68
CA SER A 55 10.13 -13.97 16.99
C SER A 55 9.47 -13.19 15.87
N THR A 56 8.85 -13.91 14.93
CA THR A 56 8.07 -13.26 13.88
C THR A 56 6.83 -12.62 14.50
N PRO A 57 6.37 -11.45 14.02
CA PRO A 57 5.19 -10.80 14.58
C PRO A 57 3.91 -11.66 14.56
N THR A 58 3.82 -12.60 13.61
CA THR A 58 2.71 -13.56 13.47
C THR A 58 2.70 -14.66 14.52
N ASP A 59 3.81 -14.85 15.26
CA ASP A 59 3.87 -15.82 16.35
C ASP A 59 3.22 -15.30 17.64
N TYR A 60 2.87 -14.00 17.67
CA TYR A 60 2.33 -13.32 18.84
C TYR A 60 3.15 -13.60 20.10
N ALA A 61 4.47 -13.35 20.02
CA ALA A 61 5.38 -13.59 21.13
C ALA A 61 4.91 -12.81 22.36
N LEU A 62 4.84 -13.49 23.50
CA LEU A 62 4.22 -13.00 24.71
C LEU A 62 5.08 -13.38 25.91
N ALA A 63 5.38 -12.38 26.73
CA ALA A 63 5.95 -12.56 28.05
C ALA A 63 5.00 -11.99 29.10
N SER A 64 4.88 -12.65 30.24
CA SER A 64 3.99 -12.26 31.32
C SER A 64 4.67 -12.22 32.67
N VAL A 65 4.06 -11.51 33.60
CA VAL A 65 4.45 -11.43 35.00
C VAL A 65 3.19 -11.35 35.86
N GLU A 66 3.21 -12.02 37.00
CA GLU A 66 2.04 -12.12 37.88
C GLU A 66 1.87 -10.83 38.69
N LEU A 67 0.74 -10.13 38.49
CA LEU A 67 0.36 -8.93 39.26
C LEU A 67 -0.52 -9.28 40.47
N GLY A 68 -1.27 -10.39 40.40
CA GLY A 68 -2.18 -10.81 41.47
C GLY A 68 -3.50 -10.04 41.51
N SER A 69 -3.87 -9.33 40.45
CA SER A 69 -5.15 -8.63 40.31
C SER A 69 -5.73 -8.77 38.90
N TYR A 70 -7.06 -8.88 38.82
CA TYR A 70 -7.78 -8.83 37.55
C TYR A 70 -7.94 -7.41 37.00
N ASN A 71 -7.99 -6.40 37.85
CA ASN A 71 -8.06 -5.01 37.40
C ASN A 71 -6.66 -4.42 37.47
N ALA A 72 -6.14 -4.03 36.32
CA ALA A 72 -4.77 -3.57 36.17
C ALA A 72 -4.70 -2.33 35.28
N LYS A 73 -3.77 -1.44 35.59
CA LYS A 73 -3.24 -0.41 34.70
C LYS A 73 -1.87 -0.86 34.25
N VAL A 74 -1.59 -0.84 32.97
CA VAL A 74 -0.34 -1.30 32.37
C VAL A 74 0.12 -0.25 31.37
N SER A 75 1.40 0.08 31.39
CA SER A 75 2.03 0.95 30.41
C SER A 75 3.37 0.40 29.99
N ALA A 76 3.76 0.72 28.76
CA ALA A 76 5.05 0.36 28.21
C ALA A 76 5.50 1.42 27.20
N ASP A 77 6.80 1.67 27.17
CA ASP A 77 7.42 2.48 26.15
C ASP A 77 7.71 1.63 24.92
N ILE A 78 7.43 2.20 23.76
CA ILE A 78 7.61 1.55 22.46
C ILE A 78 8.41 2.47 21.55
N SER A 79 9.26 1.89 20.70
CA SER A 79 9.99 2.65 19.69
C SER A 79 9.28 2.67 18.34
N ASP A 80 8.45 1.66 18.07
CA ASP A 80 7.86 1.35 16.76
C ASP A 80 6.57 0.52 16.93
N GLY A 81 5.95 0.16 15.82
CA GLY A 81 4.66 -0.53 15.78
C GLY A 81 4.77 -2.00 16.18
N GLY A 82 3.63 -2.60 16.50
CA GLY A 82 3.52 -4.02 16.78
C GLY A 82 3.95 -4.43 18.18
N MET A 83 4.58 -3.57 18.97
CA MET A 83 4.85 -3.83 20.39
C MET A 83 3.75 -3.22 21.26
N GLY A 84 3.43 -3.84 22.40
CA GLY A 84 2.59 -3.19 23.39
C GLY A 84 2.26 -4.02 24.64
N PRO A 85 1.47 -3.46 25.57
CA PRO A 85 1.09 -4.10 26.81
C PRO A 85 -0.03 -5.14 26.62
N ALA A 86 -0.05 -6.11 27.54
CA ALA A 86 -1.06 -7.16 27.65
C ALA A 86 -1.60 -7.26 29.08
N LEU A 87 -2.87 -7.65 29.22
CA LEU A 87 -3.56 -7.89 30.48
C LEU A 87 -4.39 -9.18 30.42
N TRP A 88 -4.90 -9.60 31.57
CA TRP A 88 -5.71 -10.81 31.74
C TRP A 88 -5.04 -12.07 31.20
N ILE A 89 -3.71 -12.16 31.35
CA ILE A 89 -2.95 -13.31 30.88
C ILE A 89 -3.23 -14.48 31.83
N SER A 90 -3.95 -15.49 31.34
CA SER A 90 -4.35 -16.66 32.13
C SER A 90 -3.34 -17.80 32.02
N SER A 91 -3.44 -18.76 32.93
CA SER A 91 -2.68 -20.02 32.87
C SER A 91 -3.01 -20.88 31.65
N ALA A 92 -4.19 -20.70 31.05
CA ALA A 92 -4.58 -21.30 29.78
C ALA A 92 -4.10 -20.49 28.55
N ASN A 93 -3.24 -19.48 28.76
CA ASN A 93 -2.71 -18.61 27.72
C ASN A 93 -3.79 -17.85 26.92
N SER A 94 -4.93 -17.54 27.55
CA SER A 94 -5.86 -16.52 27.06
C SER A 94 -5.36 -15.15 27.52
N TRP A 95 -5.47 -14.13 26.69
CA TRP A 95 -4.97 -12.79 27.00
C TRP A 95 -5.65 -11.72 26.14
N TRP A 96 -5.54 -10.48 26.59
CA TRP A 96 -5.91 -9.28 25.85
C TRP A 96 -4.70 -8.36 25.74
N ALA A 97 -4.49 -7.77 24.58
CA ALA A 97 -3.34 -6.90 24.37
C ALA A 97 -3.66 -5.74 23.45
N SER A 98 -2.91 -4.64 23.59
CA SER A 98 -3.02 -3.50 22.69
C SER A 98 -1.66 -3.18 22.09
N SER A 99 -1.64 -2.82 20.82
CA SER A 99 -0.42 -2.35 20.15
C SER A 99 -0.76 -1.30 19.08
N VAL A 100 0.23 -0.50 18.71
CA VAL A 100 0.11 0.43 17.59
C VAL A 100 0.43 -0.29 16.28
N ASN A 101 -0.43 -0.14 15.28
CA ASN A 101 -0.21 -0.62 13.93
C ASN A 101 0.00 0.57 12.98
N TYR A 102 1.07 0.54 12.20
CA TYR A 102 1.32 1.52 11.15
C TYR A 102 1.00 0.91 9.80
N ARG A 103 0.21 1.61 8.98
CA ARG A 103 -0.21 1.17 7.63
C ARG A 103 -0.09 2.32 6.65
N SER A 104 0.44 2.08 5.45
CA SER A 104 0.36 3.05 4.36
C SER A 104 -0.57 2.57 3.25
N VAL A 105 -1.21 3.52 2.57
CA VAL A 105 -2.02 3.27 1.38
C VAL A 105 -1.59 4.27 0.32
N PHE A 106 -1.21 3.78 -0.86
CA PHE A 106 -0.97 4.63 -2.02
C PHE A 106 -2.28 4.90 -2.74
N THR A 107 -2.65 6.17 -2.88
CA THR A 107 -3.81 6.60 -3.66
C THR A 107 -3.29 7.17 -4.97
N ASP A 108 -3.62 6.48 -6.06
CA ASP A 108 -3.44 7.05 -7.39
C ASP A 108 -4.51 8.12 -7.63
N THR A 109 -4.07 9.36 -7.86
CA THR A 109 -4.96 10.48 -8.21
C THR A 109 -5.14 10.63 -9.71
N SER A 110 -4.67 9.64 -10.49
CA SER A 110 -5.02 9.55 -11.89
C SER A 110 -6.54 9.38 -11.99
N THR A 111 -7.23 10.53 -12.08
CA THR A 111 -8.43 10.60 -12.87
C THR A 111 -7.96 10.12 -14.22
N THR A 112 -8.34 8.88 -14.55
CA THR A 112 -8.35 8.39 -15.92
C THR A 112 -8.93 9.51 -16.73
N GLY A 113 -8.06 10.30 -17.38
CA GLY A 113 -8.47 11.34 -18.27
C GLY A 113 -9.23 10.59 -19.32
N SER A 114 -10.56 10.68 -19.25
CA SER A 114 -11.55 10.08 -20.14
C SER A 114 -10.92 9.03 -21.02
N ASP A 115 -10.97 7.76 -20.60
CA ASP A 115 -10.62 6.64 -21.46
C ASP A 115 -11.10 7.02 -22.85
N CYS A 116 -10.17 7.21 -23.78
CA CYS A 116 -10.55 7.40 -25.15
C CYS A 116 -11.28 6.10 -25.49
N ASN A 117 -12.62 6.15 -25.43
CA ASN A 117 -13.52 5.27 -26.16
C ASN A 117 -13.27 5.55 -27.64
N GLY A 118 -12.09 5.15 -28.10
CA GLY A 118 -11.58 5.32 -29.44
C GLY A 118 -11.29 3.94 -29.98
N GLY A 119 -12.17 3.48 -30.87
CA GLY A 119 -11.79 2.55 -31.91
C GLY A 119 -11.63 1.10 -31.46
N SER A 120 -12.76 0.39 -31.50
CA SER A 120 -12.90 -0.87 -32.23
C SER A 120 -11.60 -1.53 -32.68
N VAL A 121 -11.25 -2.65 -32.04
CA VAL A 121 -10.42 -3.68 -32.67
C VAL A 121 -11.15 -4.15 -33.96
N PRO A 122 -10.49 -4.24 -35.13
CA PRO A 122 -11.15 -4.71 -36.34
C PRO A 122 -11.57 -6.18 -36.17
N GLY A 123 -12.88 -6.46 -36.13
CA GLY A 123 -13.38 -7.82 -36.36
C GLY A 123 -14.51 -8.34 -35.48
N LYS A 124 -15.01 -7.63 -34.47
CA LYS A 124 -16.26 -8.05 -33.78
C LYS A 124 -17.14 -6.86 -33.40
N CYS A 125 -18.31 -6.76 -34.02
CA CYS A 125 -19.39 -5.89 -33.59
C CYS A 125 -19.92 -6.39 -32.24
N GLY A 126 -19.40 -5.83 -31.15
CA GLY A 126 -20.04 -5.88 -29.84
C GLY A 126 -21.18 -4.85 -29.81
N THR A 127 -22.38 -5.31 -29.49
CA THR A 127 -23.58 -4.48 -29.34
C THR A 127 -23.38 -3.46 -28.21
N CYS A 128 -23.51 -2.17 -28.52
CA CYS A 128 -23.53 -1.12 -27.51
C CYS A 128 -24.85 -1.17 -26.73
N GLY A 129 -24.79 -1.48 -25.44
CA GLY A 129 -25.90 -1.30 -24.51
C GLY A 129 -26.02 0.17 -24.08
N GLY A 130 -26.34 1.05 -25.03
CA GLY A 130 -26.83 2.39 -24.74
C GLY A 130 -28.31 2.44 -25.04
N THR A 131 -29.15 2.73 -24.05
CA THR A 131 -30.55 3.09 -24.28
C THR A 131 -30.60 4.45 -24.98
N GLU A 132 -30.51 4.46 -26.30
CA GLU A 132 -30.90 5.61 -27.11
C GLU A 132 -32.41 5.56 -27.35
N THR A 133 -33.11 6.50 -26.75
CA THR A 133 -34.51 6.78 -27.03
C THR A 133 -34.58 7.48 -28.40
N ASN A 134 -35.02 6.73 -29.42
CA ASN A 134 -35.46 7.19 -30.74
C ASN A 134 -34.44 7.95 -31.61
N SER A 135 -33.71 7.21 -32.47
CA SER A 135 -33.10 7.76 -33.68
C SER A 135 -33.31 6.80 -34.86
N PRO A 136 -33.69 7.28 -36.07
CA PRO A 136 -34.11 6.42 -37.17
C PRO A 136 -32.96 5.57 -37.72
N THR A 137 -33.26 4.30 -37.99
CA THR A 137 -32.34 3.27 -38.48
C THR A 137 -31.73 3.65 -39.83
N CYS A 138 -30.43 3.96 -39.85
CA CYS A 138 -29.65 4.07 -41.08
C CYS A 138 -29.20 2.67 -41.52
N SER A 139 -29.54 2.26 -42.73
CA SER A 139 -29.10 1.00 -43.34
C SER A 139 -28.10 1.29 -44.45
N TRP A 140 -26.92 0.69 -44.35
CA TRP A 140 -25.89 0.74 -45.38
C TRP A 140 -25.86 -0.61 -46.08
N SER A 141 -25.83 -0.61 -47.42
CA SER A 141 -25.61 -1.83 -48.21
C SER A 141 -24.31 -1.71 -48.98
N PHE A 142 -23.58 -2.81 -49.05
CA PHE A 142 -22.29 -2.91 -49.73
C PHE A 142 -22.44 -3.68 -51.04
N THR A 143 -22.07 -3.06 -52.15
CA THR A 143 -21.87 -3.76 -53.42
C THR A 143 -20.66 -3.14 -54.13
N GLY A 144 -19.48 -3.79 -54.05
CA GLY A 144 -18.24 -3.31 -54.67
C GLY A 144 -17.50 -2.21 -53.89
N SER A 145 -16.51 -1.57 -54.55
CA SER A 145 -15.58 -0.57 -53.98
C SER A 145 -16.13 0.86 -53.93
N THR A 146 -17.45 1.05 -53.95
CA THR A 146 -18.10 2.36 -53.99
C THR A 146 -19.21 2.46 -52.95
N TYR A 147 -19.24 3.56 -52.21
CA TYR A 147 -20.30 3.88 -51.24
C TYR A 147 -21.33 4.79 -51.89
N THR A 148 -22.59 4.39 -51.87
CA THR A 148 -23.73 5.27 -52.18
C THR A 148 -24.62 5.39 -50.94
N ASN A 149 -24.65 6.58 -50.36
CA ASN A 149 -25.57 6.93 -49.28
C ASN A 149 -26.85 7.50 -49.91
N THR A 150 -27.97 6.78 -49.76
CA THR A 150 -29.26 7.20 -50.32
C THR A 150 -30.03 8.19 -49.44
N THR A 151 -29.56 8.54 -48.24
CA THR A 151 -30.28 9.48 -47.37
C THR A 151 -29.35 10.26 -46.44
N GLY A 152 -28.88 11.43 -46.89
CA GLY A 152 -28.68 12.65 -46.10
C GLY A 152 -27.90 12.66 -44.77
N CYS A 153 -27.20 11.61 -44.36
CA CYS A 153 -26.42 11.61 -43.10
C CYS A 153 -24.96 12.03 -43.34
N PRO A 154 -24.38 12.93 -42.52
CA PRO A 154 -22.97 13.29 -42.60
C PRO A 154 -22.09 12.09 -42.25
N TYR A 155 -21.08 11.84 -43.07
CA TYR A 155 -20.02 10.85 -42.80
C TYR A 155 -19.15 11.38 -41.65
N ILE A 156 -19.20 10.71 -40.50
CA ILE A 156 -18.29 10.95 -39.38
C ILE A 156 -17.25 9.83 -39.43
N ASP A 157 -16.02 10.17 -39.77
CA ASP A 157 -14.87 9.26 -39.68
C ASP A 157 -14.71 8.84 -38.20
N PRO A 158 -14.61 7.53 -37.89
CA PRO A 158 -14.42 7.04 -36.52
C PRO A 158 -13.14 7.52 -35.83
N CYS A 159 -12.22 8.20 -36.54
CA CYS A 159 -11.07 8.87 -35.94
C CYS A 159 -11.34 10.30 -35.43
N GLY A 160 -12.53 10.86 -35.59
CA GLY A 160 -12.90 12.15 -34.99
C GLY A 160 -12.13 13.38 -35.51
N SER A 161 -11.36 13.27 -36.59
CA SER A 161 -10.76 14.42 -37.27
C SER A 161 -11.60 14.80 -38.47
N GLY A 162 -12.35 15.89 -38.38
CA GLY A 162 -12.85 16.58 -39.57
C GLY A 162 -11.65 16.98 -40.44
N PHE A 163 -11.58 16.45 -41.65
CA PHE A 163 -10.66 16.96 -42.67
C PHE A 163 -11.19 18.33 -43.11
N SER A 164 -10.58 19.42 -42.63
CA SER A 164 -10.66 20.70 -43.34
C SER A 164 -9.52 20.74 -44.35
N PHE A 165 -9.84 20.81 -45.64
CA PHE A 165 -8.88 21.26 -46.64
C PHE A 165 -8.59 22.73 -46.36
N ASP A 166 -7.46 23.02 -45.72
CA ASP A 166 -6.93 24.37 -45.65
C ASP A 166 -5.85 24.52 -46.71
N THR A 167 -6.11 25.37 -47.70
CA THR A 167 -5.14 25.84 -48.68
C THR A 167 -4.14 26.75 -47.98
N GLN A 168 -2.97 26.23 -47.61
CA GLN A 168 -1.84 27.06 -47.21
C GLN A 168 -0.72 27.11 -48.25
N SER A 169 -0.51 28.35 -48.71
CA SER A 169 0.61 28.83 -49.49
C SER A 169 1.89 28.99 -48.65
N SER A 170 3.00 28.53 -49.22
CA SER A 170 4.39 29.01 -49.06
C SER A 170 5.06 29.02 -47.67
N SER A 171 6.05 28.14 -47.51
CA SER A 171 7.50 28.45 -47.50
C SER A 171 8.24 27.52 -46.53
N SER A 172 8.99 26.55 -47.07
CA SER A 172 9.89 25.71 -46.29
C SER A 172 11.29 25.78 -46.89
N THR A 173 12.25 26.16 -46.05
CA THR A 173 13.68 25.99 -46.26
C THR A 173 14.03 24.52 -46.42
N THR A 174 14.75 24.20 -47.50
CA THR A 174 15.22 22.87 -47.87
C THR A 174 16.49 22.50 -47.13
N SER A 175 16.51 21.31 -46.52
CA SER A 175 17.72 20.59 -46.14
C SER A 175 17.74 19.26 -46.90
N SER A 176 18.65 19.13 -47.86
CA SER A 176 18.83 17.93 -48.68
C SER A 176 19.79 16.93 -48.04
N CYS A 177 19.41 15.65 -48.00
CA CYS A 177 20.37 14.55 -47.89
C CYS A 177 20.30 13.72 -49.18
N SER A 178 21.36 13.76 -49.97
CA SER A 178 21.56 12.92 -51.16
C SER A 178 22.13 11.56 -50.75
N GLY A 179 21.45 10.49 -51.13
CA GLY A 179 21.99 9.14 -51.14
C GLY A 179 21.65 8.49 -52.48
N SER A 180 22.65 8.31 -53.33
CA SER A 180 22.57 7.43 -54.50
C SER A 180 22.92 6.01 -54.06
N GLU A 181 22.22 4.99 -54.56
CA GLU A 181 22.85 3.79 -55.13
C GLU A 181 21.88 2.79 -55.77
N ASN A 182 22.51 1.92 -56.55
CA ASN A 182 22.04 1.14 -57.70
C ASN A 182 21.12 -0.04 -57.37
N TYR A 183 20.17 -0.31 -58.27
CA TYR A 183 19.34 -1.54 -58.27
C TYR A 183 19.93 -2.59 -59.22
N GLY A 184 20.03 -3.83 -58.73
CA GLY A 184 20.35 -5.00 -59.53
C GLY A 184 20.06 -6.31 -58.80
N SER A 185 18.79 -6.72 -58.70
CA SER A 185 18.34 -8.11 -58.90
C SER A 185 16.84 -8.28 -58.64
N SER A 186 16.23 -9.19 -59.37
CA SER A 186 14.80 -9.42 -59.53
C SER A 186 14.32 -10.66 -58.77
N THR A 187 14.09 -10.53 -57.46
CA THR A 187 13.30 -11.50 -56.67
C THR A 187 12.41 -10.75 -55.67
N PRO A 188 11.16 -11.20 -55.44
CA PRO A 188 10.25 -10.55 -54.50
C PRO A 188 10.82 -10.65 -53.08
N PRO A 189 10.86 -9.56 -52.29
CA PRO A 189 11.47 -9.61 -50.97
C PRO A 189 10.60 -10.42 -50.01
N SER A 190 11.22 -11.39 -49.32
CA SER A 190 10.73 -11.91 -48.05
C SER A 190 10.43 -10.76 -47.08
N PRO A 191 9.47 -10.91 -46.14
CA PRO A 191 9.16 -9.85 -45.19
C PRO A 191 10.43 -9.44 -44.43
N VAL A 192 10.83 -8.18 -44.60
CA VAL A 192 11.97 -7.59 -43.88
C VAL A 192 11.55 -7.41 -42.43
N VAL A 193 12.04 -8.29 -41.55
CA VAL A 193 11.93 -8.11 -40.09
C VAL A 193 13.10 -7.22 -39.66
N CYS A 194 12.84 -5.93 -39.45
CA CYS A 194 13.78 -5.05 -38.77
C CYS A 194 13.62 -5.22 -37.26
N THR A 195 14.56 -5.92 -36.62
CA THR A 195 14.68 -5.96 -35.16
C THR A 195 15.52 -4.77 -34.71
N ILE A 196 14.93 -3.83 -33.97
CA ILE A 196 15.67 -2.73 -33.34
C ILE A 196 16.02 -3.15 -31.91
N TYR A 197 17.31 -3.20 -31.59
CA TYR A 197 17.79 -3.22 -30.21
C TYR A 197 17.91 -1.78 -29.71
N ASN A 198 17.19 -1.47 -28.62
CA ASN A 198 17.43 -0.26 -27.85
C ASN A 198 17.85 -0.66 -26.43
N SER A 199 19.11 -0.41 -26.09
CA SER A 199 19.60 -0.58 -24.73
C SER A 199 19.01 0.52 -23.85
N GLY A 200 17.90 0.21 -23.17
CA GLY A 200 17.38 1.01 -22.07
C GLY A 200 16.17 1.88 -22.40
N SER A 201 15.01 1.27 -22.68
CA SER A 201 13.70 1.64 -22.09
C SER A 201 12.54 0.94 -22.78
N ILE A 202 11.57 0.54 -21.97
CA ILE A 202 10.48 -0.39 -22.28
C ILE A 202 9.33 0.39 -22.94
N CYS A 203 9.12 0.22 -24.24
CA CYS A 203 7.83 0.19 -24.94
C CYS A 203 8.05 0.38 -26.45
N SER A 204 8.19 -0.72 -27.18
CA SER A 204 8.10 -0.74 -28.64
C SER A 204 6.73 -1.32 -29.01
N ARG A 205 5.89 -0.58 -29.74
CA ARG A 205 4.73 -1.15 -30.43
C ARG A 205 4.95 -1.01 -31.93
N SER A 206 4.90 -2.13 -32.63
CA SER A 206 4.92 -2.21 -34.08
C SER A 206 3.48 -2.35 -34.59
N PHE A 207 3.14 -1.62 -35.64
CA PHE A 207 1.90 -1.84 -36.39
C PHE A 207 2.26 -2.27 -37.80
N VAL A 208 1.64 -3.35 -38.28
CA VAL A 208 1.80 -3.82 -39.66
C VAL A 208 0.46 -3.63 -40.35
N ALA A 209 0.42 -2.76 -41.37
CA ALA A 209 -0.72 -2.64 -42.27
C ALA A 209 -0.40 -3.41 -43.57
N PRO A 210 -1.40 -4.02 -44.25
CA PRO A 210 -1.17 -4.95 -45.35
C PRO A 210 -0.60 -4.34 -46.65
N LEU A 211 -0.36 -3.02 -46.71
CA LEU A 211 0.21 -2.36 -47.91
C LEU A 211 1.32 -1.33 -47.61
N GLY A 212 1.92 -1.37 -46.42
CA GLY A 212 3.07 -0.52 -46.09
C GLY A 212 3.44 -0.57 -44.61
N VAL A 213 4.74 -0.67 -44.32
CA VAL A 213 5.25 -0.70 -42.94
C VAL A 213 5.49 0.73 -42.47
N TRP A 214 4.82 1.13 -41.40
CA TRP A 214 5.03 2.42 -40.75
C TRP A 214 5.77 2.21 -39.44
N TYR A 215 6.85 2.97 -39.24
CA TYR A 215 7.57 2.97 -37.97
C TYR A 215 7.38 4.31 -37.28
N VAL A 216 6.97 4.28 -36.01
CA VAL A 216 6.97 5.44 -35.13
C VAL A 216 8.06 5.22 -34.10
N SER A 217 9.20 5.92 -34.22
CA SER A 217 10.21 5.93 -33.18
C SER A 217 9.91 7.07 -32.21
N ARG A 218 9.79 6.77 -30.91
CA ARG A 218 9.91 7.80 -29.87
C ARG A 218 11.38 8.11 -29.65
N CYS A 219 11.79 9.33 -29.93
CA CYS A 219 13.00 9.88 -29.32
C CYS A 219 12.59 10.40 -27.94
N ALA A 220 13.27 9.92 -26.90
CA ALA A 220 13.11 10.51 -25.59
C ALA A 220 13.54 12.00 -25.69
N ASN A 221 12.72 12.88 -25.11
CA ASN A 221 13.01 14.28 -24.75
C ASN A 221 12.67 15.38 -25.76
N THR A 222 12.21 15.10 -26.98
CA THR A 222 11.76 16.16 -27.91
C THR A 222 10.41 15.84 -28.56
N THR A 223 9.55 16.86 -28.64
CA THR A 223 8.15 16.84 -29.13
C THR A 223 8.02 16.66 -30.65
N THR A 224 9.04 16.15 -31.34
CA THR A 224 9.04 16.05 -32.81
C THR A 224 8.97 14.59 -33.24
N TYR A 225 7.84 14.21 -33.84
CA TYR A 225 7.69 12.92 -34.50
C TYR A 225 8.15 13.07 -35.96
N THR A 226 9.01 12.16 -36.43
CA THR A 226 9.34 12.06 -37.85
C THR A 226 8.84 10.73 -38.35
N CYS A 227 7.68 10.72 -39.00
CA CYS A 227 7.23 9.55 -39.75
C CYS A 227 8.01 9.48 -41.05
N LYS A 228 8.79 8.41 -41.25
CA LYS A 228 9.38 8.09 -42.55
C LYS A 228 8.63 6.92 -43.15
N SER A 229 7.98 7.16 -44.28
CA SER A 229 7.48 6.10 -45.16
C SER A 229 8.63 5.66 -46.07
N TYR A 230 8.84 4.35 -46.17
CA TYR A 230 9.65 3.75 -47.24
C TYR A 230 8.68 3.01 -48.15
N ILE A 231 8.29 3.67 -49.24
CA ILE A 231 7.66 3.03 -50.38
C ILE A 231 8.65 3.19 -51.53
N GLY A 232 8.72 2.17 -52.39
CA GLY A 232 9.67 2.05 -53.50
C GLY A 232 9.72 3.26 -54.44
N PRO A 233 10.64 3.24 -55.42
CA PRO A 233 11.11 4.44 -56.10
C PRO A 233 9.96 5.11 -56.86
N THR A 234 9.97 6.44 -56.82
CA THR A 234 9.01 7.37 -57.43
C THR A 234 7.61 7.42 -56.79
N TYR A 235 7.53 8.01 -55.59
CA TYR A 235 6.48 8.98 -55.25
C TYR A 235 6.94 9.81 -54.04
N THR A 236 7.08 11.12 -54.19
CA THR A 236 7.41 12.06 -53.10
C THR A 236 6.14 12.79 -52.67
N ASP A 237 5.35 12.17 -51.79
CA ASP A 237 4.35 12.90 -51.01
C ASP A 237 4.96 13.27 -49.67
N ASN A 238 5.28 14.56 -49.51
CA ASN A 238 5.65 15.14 -48.22
C ASN A 238 4.36 15.34 -47.40
N TRP A 239 3.95 14.30 -46.68
CA TRP A 239 2.93 14.43 -45.63
C TRP A 239 3.59 14.74 -44.30
N SER A 240 3.54 16.01 -43.87
CA SER A 240 3.85 16.39 -42.50
C SER A 240 2.61 16.17 -41.64
N CYS A 241 2.57 15.05 -40.91
CA CYS A 241 1.54 14.85 -39.90
C CYS A 241 1.92 15.65 -38.64
N SER A 242 1.31 16.81 -38.47
CA SER A 242 1.39 17.59 -37.23
C SER A 242 0.46 16.94 -36.20
N GLN A 243 0.95 15.96 -35.44
CA GLN A 243 0.27 15.57 -34.21
C GLN A 243 0.70 16.49 -33.09
N SER A 244 -0.25 17.25 -32.52
CA SER A 244 -0.03 17.95 -31.26
C SER A 244 0.37 16.93 -30.21
N ALA A 245 1.63 16.98 -29.77
CA ALA A 245 2.07 16.18 -28.65
C ALA A 245 1.25 16.59 -27.42
N ARG A 246 0.25 15.76 -27.04
CA ARG A 246 -0.36 15.90 -25.73
C ARG A 246 0.68 15.49 -24.71
N THR A 247 1.16 16.46 -23.96
CA THR A 247 1.90 16.20 -22.72
C THR A 247 0.92 15.55 -21.76
N TYR A 248 1.05 14.23 -21.57
CA TYR A 248 0.38 13.56 -20.47
C TYR A 248 1.16 13.91 -19.20
N THR A 249 0.66 14.87 -18.43
CA THR A 249 1.07 15.01 -17.04
C THR A 249 0.54 13.78 -16.32
N ILE A 250 1.43 12.85 -15.98
CA ILE A 250 1.08 11.73 -15.10
C ILE A 250 0.63 12.36 -13.78
N PRO A 251 -0.63 12.15 -13.35
CA PRO A 251 -1.11 12.70 -12.10
C PRO A 251 -0.25 12.19 -10.95
N SER A 252 0.09 13.08 -10.01
CA SER A 252 0.88 12.73 -8.84
C SER A 252 0.03 11.94 -7.84
N GLY A 253 0.26 10.64 -7.70
CA GLY A 253 -0.28 9.87 -6.57
C GLY A 253 0.30 10.35 -5.22
N TYR A 254 -0.42 10.09 -4.13
CA TYR A 254 0.08 10.36 -2.77
C TYR A 254 -0.07 9.13 -1.87
N THR A 255 0.80 9.02 -0.88
CA THR A 255 0.75 7.96 0.14
C THR A 255 0.12 8.52 1.40
N THR A 256 -0.93 7.88 1.90
CA THR A 256 -1.51 8.17 3.21
C THR A 256 -0.94 7.20 4.24
N TYR A 257 -0.37 7.73 5.31
CA TYR A 257 0.22 7.01 6.44
C TYR A 257 -0.77 7.02 7.60
N TYR A 258 -1.24 5.84 8.00
CA TYR A 258 -2.18 5.64 9.10
C TYR A 258 -1.45 5.13 10.33
N THR A 259 -1.75 5.76 11.47
CA THR A 259 -1.41 5.25 12.80
C THR A 259 -2.70 4.75 13.45
N GLU A 260 -2.76 3.46 13.79
CA GLU A 260 -3.93 2.80 14.36
C GLU A 260 -3.58 2.18 15.72
N LEU A 261 -4.51 2.21 16.67
CA LEU A 261 -4.42 1.44 17.91
C LEU A 261 -5.30 0.19 17.78
N LYS A 262 -4.74 -0.98 17.97
CA LYS A 262 -5.46 -2.26 17.82
C LYS A 262 -5.56 -2.97 19.16
N LEU A 263 -6.74 -3.52 19.43
CA LEU A 263 -6.97 -4.44 20.54
C LEU A 263 -7.03 -5.87 19.99
N TYR A 264 -6.24 -6.75 20.58
CA TYR A 264 -6.16 -8.16 20.26
C TYR A 264 -6.66 -8.97 21.44
N ALA A 265 -7.24 -10.13 21.13
CA ALA A 265 -7.53 -11.15 22.13
C ALA A 265 -7.14 -12.52 21.61
N LYS A 266 -6.66 -13.36 22.53
CA LYS A 266 -6.52 -14.80 22.31
C LYS A 266 -7.57 -15.54 23.11
N SER A 267 -8.41 -16.28 22.41
CA SER A 267 -9.37 -17.23 22.98
C SER A 267 -9.28 -18.55 22.23
N SER A 268 -9.31 -19.67 22.95
CA SER A 268 -9.34 -21.01 22.35
C SER A 268 -8.22 -21.29 21.33
N GLY A 269 -7.03 -20.71 21.55
CA GLY A 269 -5.83 -20.97 20.73
C GLY A 269 -5.64 -20.05 19.52
N SER A 270 -6.64 -19.26 19.13
CA SER A 270 -6.52 -18.32 18.01
C SER A 270 -6.43 -16.87 18.50
N VAL A 271 -5.58 -16.08 17.84
CA VAL A 271 -5.49 -14.64 18.07
C VAL A 271 -6.38 -13.93 17.05
N SER A 272 -7.17 -12.96 17.52
CA SER A 272 -8.03 -12.14 16.68
C SER A 272 -7.84 -10.65 17.02
N THR A 273 -8.02 -9.79 16.01
CA THR A 273 -8.15 -8.35 16.24
C THR A 273 -9.60 -8.06 16.57
N ILE A 274 -9.85 -7.59 17.79
CA ILE A 274 -11.20 -7.32 18.30
C ILE A 274 -11.70 -5.96 17.83
N THR A 275 -10.84 -4.95 17.87
CA THR A 275 -11.17 -3.62 17.38
C THR A 275 -9.92 -2.89 16.91
N THR A 276 -10.11 -1.96 15.97
CA THR A 276 -9.08 -1.08 15.43
C THR A 276 -9.60 0.36 15.54
N LEU A 277 -8.86 1.21 16.22
CA LEU A 277 -9.14 2.64 16.34
C LEU A 277 -8.11 3.42 15.50
N PRO A 278 -8.53 4.07 14.40
CA PRO A 278 -7.67 5.03 13.70
C PRO A 278 -7.34 6.19 14.65
N LEU A 279 -6.05 6.44 14.88
CA LEU A 279 -5.62 7.55 15.75
C LEU A 279 -5.38 8.82 14.94
N THR A 280 -4.65 8.71 13.83
CA THR A 280 -4.35 9.82 12.92
C THR A 280 -3.94 9.30 11.54
N ASN A 281 -3.98 10.18 10.54
CA ASN A 281 -3.39 9.95 9.24
C ASN A 281 -2.63 11.19 8.74
N ASN A 282 -1.56 10.99 7.98
CA ASN A 282 -0.81 12.07 7.32
C ASN A 282 -0.40 11.66 5.90
N THR A 283 0.07 12.60 5.09
CA THR A 283 0.53 12.34 3.72
C THR A 283 2.06 12.29 3.57
N THR A 284 2.81 12.54 4.66
CA THR A 284 4.28 12.65 4.64
C THR A 284 4.96 11.55 5.44
N SER A 285 4.46 11.22 6.63
CA SER A 285 5.03 10.19 7.51
C SER A 285 4.04 9.70 8.57
N TYR A 286 4.38 8.61 9.26
CA TYR A 286 3.63 8.15 10.43
C TYR A 286 3.76 9.12 11.60
N THR A 287 2.66 9.33 12.33
CA THR A 287 2.75 9.89 13.70
C THR A 287 3.10 8.73 14.64
N THR A 288 4.33 8.73 15.14
CA THR A 288 4.84 7.66 15.99
C THR A 288 4.36 7.79 17.43
N ALA A 289 3.92 6.68 18.02
CA ALA A 289 3.69 6.58 19.45
C ALA A 289 4.99 6.22 20.18
N GLY A 290 5.26 6.91 21.28
CA GLY A 290 6.39 6.62 22.18
C GLY A 290 6.01 5.73 23.37
N SER A 291 4.72 5.64 23.70
CA SER A 291 4.23 4.75 24.75
C SER A 291 2.76 4.39 24.57
N ILE A 292 2.36 3.27 25.18
CA ILE A 292 0.99 2.78 25.21
C ILE A 292 0.57 2.60 26.67
N PHE A 293 -0.67 3.00 26.97
CA PHE A 293 -1.34 2.72 28.23
C PHE A 293 -2.54 1.82 27.97
N MET A 294 -2.77 0.84 28.86
CA MET A 294 -3.92 -0.03 28.84
C MET A 294 -4.43 -0.25 30.27
N GLN A 295 -5.74 -0.21 30.47
CA GLN A 295 -6.36 -0.44 31.78
C GLN A 295 -7.58 -1.35 31.65
N SER A 296 -7.77 -2.19 32.66
CA SER A 296 -8.99 -2.96 32.89
C SER A 296 -9.70 -2.49 34.15
N SER A 297 -11.02 -2.35 34.07
CA SER A 297 -11.92 -2.15 35.21
C SER A 297 -13.20 -2.94 34.97
N GLY A 298 -13.42 -4.00 35.75
CA GLY A 298 -14.48 -4.95 35.45
C GLY A 298 -14.23 -5.60 34.09
N ASP A 299 -15.21 -5.56 33.19
CA ASP A 299 -15.09 -6.10 31.82
C ASP A 299 -14.68 -5.05 30.80
N ILE A 300 -14.44 -3.81 31.23
CA ILE A 300 -14.07 -2.70 30.35
C ILE A 300 -12.55 -2.64 30.23
N ILE A 301 -12.07 -2.72 28.98
CA ILE A 301 -10.69 -2.47 28.61
C ILE A 301 -10.61 -1.10 27.95
N THR A 302 -9.69 -0.27 28.43
CA THR A 302 -9.34 1.01 27.79
C THR A 302 -7.90 0.99 27.33
N ALA A 303 -7.60 1.58 26.18
CA ALA A 303 -6.25 1.74 25.67
C ALA A 303 -6.04 3.13 25.07
N LYS A 304 -4.83 3.66 25.24
CA LYS A 304 -4.39 4.98 24.76
C LYS A 304 -2.96 4.90 24.25
N ALA A 305 -2.63 5.73 23.27
CA ALA A 305 -1.26 5.92 22.79
C ALA A 305 -0.82 7.37 23.02
N TYR A 306 0.45 7.57 23.34
CA TYR A 306 1.04 8.88 23.62
C TYR A 306 2.26 9.11 22.72
N SER A 307 2.51 10.38 22.36
CA SER A 307 3.62 10.74 21.49
C SER A 307 5.00 10.62 22.15
N GLY A 308 5.08 10.68 23.48
CA GLY A 308 6.32 10.54 24.24
C GLY A 308 6.40 9.22 25.00
N ALA A 309 7.62 8.89 25.44
CA ALA A 309 7.91 7.82 26.40
C ALA A 309 7.36 8.15 27.80
N GLY A 310 7.17 7.17 28.67
CA GLY A 310 6.66 7.33 30.03
C GLY A 310 5.28 7.99 30.11
N LEU A 311 4.43 7.76 29.09
CA LEU A 311 3.14 8.45 28.93
C LEU A 311 3.25 9.98 28.86
N THR A 312 4.41 10.51 28.48
CA THR A 312 4.62 11.95 28.28
C THR A 312 4.11 12.41 26.91
N GLY A 313 3.97 13.73 26.74
CA GLY A 313 3.46 14.32 25.51
C GLY A 313 1.92 14.27 25.40
N SER A 314 1.42 14.49 24.19
CA SER A 314 -0.02 14.48 23.92
C SER A 314 -0.51 13.06 23.62
N GLN A 315 -1.72 12.74 24.06
CA GLN A 315 -2.42 11.56 23.58
C GLN A 315 -2.60 11.66 22.05
N ILE A 316 -2.27 10.61 21.33
CA ILE A 316 -2.47 10.54 19.88
C ILE A 316 -3.89 10.03 19.64
N GLY A 317 -4.75 10.86 19.04
CA GLY A 317 -6.13 10.49 18.75
C GLY A 317 -6.97 10.25 20.00
N GLN A 318 -7.97 9.37 19.87
CA GLN A 318 -8.98 9.10 20.92
C GLN A 318 -8.62 7.90 21.81
N THR A 319 -9.37 7.73 22.89
CA THR A 319 -9.29 6.53 23.74
C THR A 319 -10.05 5.37 23.10
N LEU A 320 -9.41 4.22 22.97
CA LEU A 320 -10.07 2.96 22.64
C LEU A 320 -10.73 2.42 23.90
N SER A 321 -12.03 2.13 23.85
CA SER A 321 -12.78 1.52 24.95
C SER A 321 -13.58 0.33 24.42
N TYR A 322 -13.51 -0.81 25.11
CA TYR A 322 -14.16 -2.04 24.70
C TYR A 322 -14.67 -2.81 25.92
N THR A 323 -15.92 -3.29 25.86
CA THR A 323 -16.50 -4.15 26.91
C THR A 323 -16.41 -5.60 26.47
N ALA A 324 -15.58 -6.39 27.15
CA ALA A 324 -15.42 -7.80 26.82
C ALA A 324 -16.64 -8.61 27.24
N SER A 325 -17.11 -9.50 26.37
CA SER A 325 -18.18 -10.44 26.70
C SER A 325 -17.57 -11.66 27.40
N SER A 326 -17.89 -11.85 28.68
CA SER A 326 -17.42 -12.99 29.49
C SER A 326 -15.91 -13.24 29.40
N PRO A 327 -15.05 -12.23 29.64
CA PRO A 327 -13.61 -12.39 29.48
C PRO A 327 -13.07 -13.45 30.46
N THR A 328 -12.22 -14.32 29.95
CA THR A 328 -11.33 -15.10 30.82
C THR A 328 -10.28 -14.15 31.37
N LYS A 329 -10.39 -13.79 32.65
CA LYS A 329 -9.45 -12.88 33.31
C LYS A 329 -8.34 -13.67 33.99
N GLY A 330 -7.12 -13.48 33.53
CA GLY A 330 -5.93 -13.87 34.26
C GLY A 330 -5.48 -12.79 35.25
N LEU A 331 -4.60 -13.18 36.18
CA LEU A 331 -3.93 -12.29 37.13
C LEU A 331 -2.59 -11.76 36.59
N GLY A 332 -2.17 -12.25 35.42
CA GLY A 332 -0.95 -11.84 34.73
C GLY A 332 -1.16 -10.60 33.86
N VAL A 333 -0.12 -9.77 33.83
CA VAL A 333 0.07 -8.67 32.88
C VAL A 333 1.34 -8.95 32.08
N GLY A 334 1.56 -8.26 30.98
CA GLY A 334 2.75 -8.53 30.20
C GLY A 334 2.96 -7.68 28.99
N ILE A 335 3.83 -8.17 28.11
CA ILE A 335 4.24 -7.51 26.88
C ILE A 335 4.07 -8.47 25.71
N ILE A 336 3.65 -7.91 24.58
CA ILE A 336 3.40 -8.68 23.35
C ILE A 336 4.12 -8.06 22.16
N LYS A 337 4.51 -8.92 21.22
CA LYS A 337 4.83 -8.56 19.84
C LYS A 337 3.71 -9.04 18.93
N THR A 338 3.18 -8.13 18.12
CA THR A 338 2.05 -8.29 17.20
C THR A 338 2.43 -7.78 15.81
N PRO A 339 1.71 -8.17 14.75
CA PRO A 339 1.96 -7.66 13.41
C PRO A 339 1.69 -6.16 13.29
N SER A 340 2.64 -5.45 12.67
CA SER A 340 2.46 -4.11 12.12
C SER A 340 2.74 -4.14 10.62
N THR A 341 1.87 -3.53 9.81
CA THR A 341 2.03 -3.53 8.34
C THR A 341 3.23 -2.70 7.85
N ALA A 342 3.70 -1.76 8.66
CA ALA A 342 4.89 -0.96 8.45
C ALA A 342 5.56 -0.65 9.80
N ASN A 343 6.83 -0.25 9.76
CA ASN A 343 7.61 0.14 10.95
C ASN A 343 7.43 -0.85 12.12
N GLN A 344 7.71 -2.13 11.85
CA GLN A 344 7.61 -3.18 12.85
C GLN A 344 8.73 -3.05 13.89
N GLY A 345 8.35 -2.76 15.12
CA GLY A 345 9.21 -2.78 16.29
C GLY A 345 9.46 -4.19 16.82
N SER A 346 10.54 -4.31 17.59
CA SER A 346 10.91 -5.52 18.32
C SER A 346 11.20 -5.27 19.80
N THR A 347 11.22 -4.01 20.25
CA THR A 347 11.67 -3.64 21.59
C THR A 347 10.60 -2.90 22.39
N ILE A 348 10.55 -3.19 23.70
CA ILE A 348 9.79 -2.46 24.72
C ILE A 348 10.77 -1.99 25.82
N ASP A 349 10.44 -0.85 26.41
CA ASP A 349 11.16 -0.26 27.53
C ASP A 349 10.16 0.19 28.63
N ASN A 350 10.65 0.50 29.84
CA ASN A 350 9.90 1.07 30.97
C ASN A 350 8.49 0.48 31.17
N PHE A 351 8.40 -0.84 31.33
CA PHE A 351 7.17 -1.51 31.66
C PHE A 351 6.72 -1.17 33.09
N ASN A 352 5.49 -0.73 33.24
CA ASN A 352 4.89 -0.46 34.55
C ASN A 352 3.49 -1.06 34.60
N ALA A 353 3.17 -1.79 35.66
CA ALA A 353 1.83 -2.28 35.92
C ALA A 353 1.44 -2.04 37.37
N GLU A 354 0.19 -1.69 37.62
CA GLU A 354 -0.35 -1.53 38.96
C GLU A 354 -1.80 -1.97 39.05
N THR A 355 -2.26 -2.35 40.23
CA THR A 355 -3.65 -2.70 40.46
C THR A 355 -4.55 -1.47 40.29
N SER A 356 -5.64 -1.60 39.53
CA SER A 356 -6.68 -0.58 39.53
C SER A 356 -7.58 -0.80 40.74
N LEU A 357 -7.77 0.27 41.51
CA LEU A 357 -8.80 0.35 42.54
C LEU A 357 -10.20 0.19 41.94
#